data_AF-F2SLP9-F1
#
_entry.id   AF-F2SLP9-F1
#
_cell.length_a   1.000
_cell.length_b   1.000
_cell.length_c   1.000
_cell.angle_alpha   90.00
_cell.angle_beta   90.00
_cell.angle_gamma   90.00
#
_symmetry.space_group_name_H-M   'P 1'
#
loop_
_entity.id
_entity.type
_entity.pdbx_description
1 polymer ?
#
loop_
_entity_poly.entity_id
_entity_poly.type
_entity_poly.pdbx_seq_one_letter_code
_entity_poly.pdbx_strand_id
1 'polypeptide(L)'
;MSRFIKSYSIIPKDLFRINNGRVVRLRAYPGPRRPPGLFDLLTHNGMVQPKALNPATYQPPNGASMRPNTLKMQQNAASLRGSSACIYKLDAGIRIPDDLILVHEFKDHYSLQARNIMTVEDLNAKITRFLEGSGRCLSKDEWLREYPEATETE
;
A
#
# COMPACT_ATOMS: atom_id res chain seq x y z
N MET A 1 1.78 -21.30 -1.54
CA MET A 1 1.84 -20.69 -2.89
C MET A 1 2.20 -19.23 -2.75
N SER A 2 3.14 -18.74 -3.56
CA SER A 2 3.55 -17.33 -3.57
C SER A 2 2.36 -16.45 -3.97
N ARG A 3 2.11 -15.38 -3.22
CA ARG A 3 1.06 -14.38 -3.53
C ARG A 3 1.58 -13.25 -4.42
N PHE A 4 2.82 -13.36 -4.90
CA PHE A 4 3.39 -12.41 -5.84
C PHE A 4 2.80 -12.64 -7.23
N ILE A 5 2.14 -11.64 -7.81
CA ILE A 5 1.70 -11.69 -9.21
C ILE A 5 2.71 -10.95 -10.08
N LYS A 6 2.94 -9.66 -9.81
CA LYS A 6 3.82 -8.81 -10.62
C LYS A 6 4.32 -7.61 -9.81
N SER A 7 5.44 -7.02 -10.22
CA SER A 7 5.93 -5.74 -9.68
C SER A 7 6.01 -4.66 -10.75
N TYR A 8 5.92 -3.40 -10.32
CA TYR A 8 5.79 -2.23 -11.18
C TYR A 8 6.67 -1.09 -10.69
N SER A 9 7.22 -0.32 -11.65
CA SER A 9 7.89 0.97 -11.41
C SER A 9 7.05 2.16 -11.91
N ILE A 10 5.87 1.88 -12.46
CA ILE A 10 4.86 2.86 -12.90
C ILE A 10 3.52 2.35 -12.37
N ILE A 11 2.67 3.23 -11.84
CA ILE A 11 1.33 2.89 -11.34
C ILE A 11 0.50 2.34 -12.52
N PRO A 12 0.05 1.06 -12.49
CA PRO A 12 -0.55 0.43 -13.67
C PRO A 12 -2.01 0.81 -13.90
N LYS A 13 -2.68 1.35 -12.88
CA LYS A 13 -4.09 1.73 -12.86
C LYS A 13 -4.34 2.65 -11.68
N ASP A 14 -5.51 3.29 -11.61
CA ASP A 14 -5.86 4.10 -10.45
C ASP A 14 -5.87 3.23 -9.18
N LEU A 15 -5.12 3.67 -8.16
CA LEU A 15 -4.96 2.95 -6.91
C LEU A 15 -5.26 3.85 -5.73
N PHE A 16 -5.90 3.26 -4.72
CA PHE A 16 -6.33 3.93 -3.53
C PHE A 16 -5.63 3.36 -2.30
N ARG A 17 -5.12 4.25 -1.46
CA ARG A 17 -4.57 3.90 -0.14
C ARG A 17 -5.32 4.63 0.96
N ILE A 18 -5.89 3.85 1.87
CA ILE A 18 -6.52 4.36 3.07
C ILE A 18 -5.46 4.55 4.16
N ASN A 19 -5.37 5.76 4.70
CA ASN A 19 -4.59 6.10 5.88
C ASN A 19 -5.48 6.72 6.97
N ASN A 20 -5.05 6.61 8.22
CA ASN A 20 -5.53 7.46 9.31
C ASN A 20 -4.61 8.69 9.41
N GLY A 21 -5.07 9.83 8.91
CA GLY A 21 -4.25 11.02 8.68
C GLY A 21 -3.43 10.94 7.39
N ARG A 22 -2.64 11.97 7.13
CA ARG A 22 -1.83 12.08 5.90
C ARG A 22 -0.57 11.22 5.90
N VAL A 23 0.00 11.00 7.09
CA VAL A 23 1.28 10.30 7.26
C VAL A 23 1.07 8.79 7.28
N VAL A 24 1.90 8.07 6.51
CA VAL A 24 1.93 6.60 6.53
C VAL A 24 2.61 6.11 7.81
N ARG A 25 1.96 5.17 8.49
CA ARG A 25 2.50 4.49 9.67
C ARG A 25 2.31 2.99 9.54
N LEU A 26 3.30 2.31 8.96
CA LEU A 26 3.30 0.86 8.81
C LEU A 26 3.53 0.18 10.16
N ARG A 27 2.72 -0.85 10.44
CA ARG A 27 2.83 -1.71 11.62
C ARG A 27 3.92 -2.75 11.37
N ALA A 28 5.14 -2.42 11.77
CA ALA A 28 6.29 -3.29 11.68
C ALA A 28 6.39 -4.22 12.89
N TYR A 29 6.79 -5.46 12.67
CA TYR A 29 7.09 -6.44 13.73
C TYR A 29 8.42 -7.14 13.48
N PRO A 30 9.21 -7.47 14.51
CA PRO A 30 10.40 -8.30 14.33
C PRO A 30 10.05 -9.67 13.74
N GLY A 31 10.71 -10.03 12.65
CA GLY A 31 10.61 -11.34 12.01
C GLY A 31 11.54 -12.39 12.67
N PRO A 32 11.51 -13.66 12.18
CA PRO A 32 10.71 -14.14 11.05
C PRO A 32 9.29 -14.57 11.45
N ARG A 33 8.99 -14.67 12.76
CA ARG A 33 7.68 -15.14 13.23
C ARG A 33 6.62 -14.07 13.00
N ARG A 34 5.54 -14.43 12.30
CA ARG A 34 4.38 -13.55 12.11
C ARG A 34 3.68 -13.31 13.45
N PRO A 35 3.28 -12.08 13.78
CA PRO A 35 2.49 -11.81 14.96
C PRO A 35 1.06 -12.37 14.79
N PRO A 36 0.32 -12.60 15.90
CA PRO A 36 -1.06 -13.06 15.84
C PRO A 36 -2.05 -11.99 15.33
N GLY A 37 -1.66 -10.71 15.39
CA GLY A 37 -2.49 -9.58 14.99
C GLY A 37 -2.19 -9.05 13.59
N LEU A 38 -2.84 -7.94 13.24
CA LEU A 38 -2.61 -7.24 11.98
C LEU A 38 -1.23 -6.55 11.98
N PHE A 39 -0.50 -6.71 10.88
CA PHE A 39 0.80 -6.09 10.65
C PHE A 39 0.98 -5.81 9.15
N ASP A 40 1.92 -4.93 8.82
CA ASP A 40 2.16 -4.51 7.44
C ASP A 40 3.51 -5.01 6.91
N LEU A 41 4.50 -5.25 7.78
CA LEU A 41 5.79 -5.82 7.39
C LEU A 41 6.52 -6.49 8.56
N LEU A 42 7.43 -7.39 8.22
CA LEU A 42 8.41 -7.95 9.16
C LEU A 42 9.77 -7.29 8.96
N THR A 43 10.43 -6.95 10.06
CA THR A 43 11.80 -6.45 10.06
C THR A 43 12.80 -7.54 10.42
N HIS A 44 14.01 -7.43 9.89
CA HIS A 44 15.14 -8.28 10.25
C HIS A 44 16.26 -7.36 10.73
N ASN A 45 16.67 -7.52 12.00
CA ASN A 45 17.60 -6.60 12.68
C ASN A 45 17.14 -5.13 12.59
N GLY A 46 15.84 -4.88 12.77
CA GLY A 46 15.26 -3.53 12.65
C GLY A 46 15.06 -3.03 11.21
N MET A 47 15.55 -3.76 10.21
CA MET A 47 15.52 -3.32 8.81
C MET A 47 14.38 -3.96 8.01
N VAL A 48 13.77 -3.17 7.13
CA VAL A 48 12.84 -3.66 6.11
C VAL A 48 13.63 -4.27 4.96
N GLN A 49 13.21 -5.45 4.52
CA GLN A 49 13.86 -6.17 3.42
C GLN A 49 13.09 -5.99 2.11
N PRO A 50 13.76 -5.81 0.96
CA PRO A 50 13.13 -5.64 -0.35
C PRO A 50 12.69 -7.00 -0.94
N LYS A 51 11.76 -7.68 -0.26
CA LYS A 51 11.36 -9.06 -0.57
C LYS A 51 10.84 -9.24 -2.00
N ALA A 52 10.27 -8.19 -2.59
CA ALA A 52 9.71 -8.18 -3.93
C ALA A 52 10.76 -8.39 -5.03
N LEU A 53 12.05 -8.18 -4.74
CA LEU A 53 13.14 -8.41 -5.70
C LEU A 53 13.42 -9.88 -5.97
N ASN A 54 12.94 -10.79 -5.10
CA ASN A 54 13.04 -12.23 -5.32
C ASN A 54 11.65 -12.89 -5.23
N PRO A 55 10.91 -12.95 -6.36
CA PRO A 55 9.56 -13.53 -6.42
C PRO A 55 9.46 -14.97 -5.91
N ALA A 56 10.52 -15.78 -6.09
CA ALA A 56 10.56 -17.18 -5.66
C ALA A 56 10.50 -17.32 -4.13
N THR A 57 10.97 -16.33 -3.41
CA THR A 57 11.02 -16.31 -1.93
C THR A 57 10.04 -15.30 -1.31
N TYR A 58 9.23 -14.63 -2.14
CA TYR A 58 8.38 -13.53 -1.69
C TYR A 58 7.32 -13.99 -0.67
N GLN A 59 7.23 -13.25 0.45
CA GLN A 59 6.22 -13.46 1.48
C GLN A 59 5.60 -12.13 1.94
N PRO A 60 4.29 -11.91 1.71
CA PRO A 60 3.58 -10.74 2.20
C PRO A 60 3.07 -10.92 3.65
N PRO A 61 2.70 -9.83 4.34
CA PRO A 61 2.76 -8.43 3.90
C PRO A 61 4.18 -7.86 4.03
N ASN A 62 4.50 -6.86 3.20
CA ASN A 62 5.81 -6.21 3.20
C ASN A 62 5.72 -4.72 2.82
N GLY A 63 4.60 -4.06 3.09
CA GLY A 63 4.43 -2.67 2.74
C GLY A 63 3.02 -2.11 2.85
N ALA A 64 2.83 -0.95 2.25
CA ALA A 64 1.63 -0.16 2.30
C ALA A 64 0.56 -0.69 1.33
N SER A 65 -0.48 -1.35 1.87
CA SER A 65 -1.66 -1.78 1.11
C SER A 65 -2.28 -0.66 0.25
N MET A 66 -2.61 -1.02 -0.98
CA MET A 66 -3.33 -0.22 -1.97
C MET A 66 -4.32 -1.14 -2.71
N ARG A 67 -5.42 -0.57 -3.22
CA ARG A 67 -6.43 -1.31 -4.00
C ARG A 67 -6.97 -0.44 -5.13
N PRO A 68 -7.36 -1.01 -6.28
CA PRO A 68 -8.19 -0.32 -7.25
C PRO A 68 -9.60 -0.08 -6.69
N ASN A 69 -10.46 0.58 -7.46
CA ASN A 69 -11.87 0.80 -7.08
C ASN A 69 -12.71 -0.49 -7.24
N THR A 70 -12.41 -1.48 -6.40
CA THR A 70 -13.14 -2.77 -6.32
C THR A 70 -14.22 -2.72 -5.24
N LEU A 71 -15.12 -3.72 -5.24
CA LEU A 71 -16.09 -3.89 -4.16
C LEU A 71 -15.42 -3.96 -2.78
N LYS A 72 -14.23 -4.57 -2.68
CA LYS A 72 -13.48 -4.62 -1.42
C LYS A 72 -12.98 -3.24 -0.98
N MET A 73 -12.48 -2.43 -1.91
CA MET A 73 -12.08 -1.06 -1.61
C MET A 73 -13.26 -0.20 -1.16
N GLN A 74 -14.40 -0.31 -1.86
CA GLN A 74 -15.67 0.34 -1.50
C GLN A 74 -16.11 -0.01 -0.07
N GLN A 75 -16.11 -1.30 0.27
CA GLN A 75 -16.41 -1.78 1.63
C GLN A 75 -15.44 -1.22 2.67
N ASN A 76 -14.15 -1.19 2.37
CA ASN A 76 -13.14 -0.65 3.27
C ASN A 76 -13.37 0.85 3.52
N ALA A 77 -13.60 1.65 2.47
CA ALA A 77 -13.88 3.07 2.58
C ALA A 77 -15.17 3.35 3.38
N ALA A 78 -16.25 2.61 3.10
CA ALA A 78 -17.53 2.72 3.80
C ALA A 78 -17.39 2.41 5.31
N SER A 79 -16.52 1.46 5.67
CA SER A 79 -16.27 1.06 7.06
C SER A 79 -15.44 2.07 7.88
N LEU A 80 -14.84 3.07 7.23
CA LEU A 80 -14.01 4.07 7.92
C LEU A 80 -14.83 4.85 8.93
N ARG A 81 -14.24 5.01 10.12
CA ARG A 81 -14.79 5.77 11.25
C ARG A 81 -13.92 7.00 11.50
N GLY A 82 -14.55 8.08 11.93
CA GLY A 82 -13.89 9.35 12.18
C GLY A 82 -13.64 10.17 10.91
N SER A 83 -13.26 11.43 11.11
CA SER A 83 -13.04 12.41 10.04
C SER A 83 -11.57 12.54 9.63
N SER A 84 -10.64 11.86 10.30
CA SER A 84 -9.21 11.95 10.04
C SER A 84 -8.72 11.07 8.88
N ALA A 85 -9.61 10.27 8.27
CA ALA A 85 -9.21 9.38 7.19
C ALA A 85 -8.76 10.15 5.95
N CYS A 86 -7.63 9.74 5.38
CA CYS A 86 -7.14 10.21 4.10
C CYS A 86 -7.07 9.02 3.15
N ILE A 87 -7.87 9.06 2.10
CA ILE A 87 -7.84 8.10 1.00
C ILE A 87 -7.00 8.72 -0.11
N TYR A 88 -5.73 8.34 -0.20
CA TYR A 88 -4.87 8.78 -1.29
C TYR A 88 -5.29 8.09 -2.58
N LYS A 89 -5.64 8.87 -3.59
CA LYS A 89 -5.73 8.44 -4.98
C LYS A 89 -4.38 8.67 -5.66
N LEU A 90 -3.87 7.62 -6.32
CA LEU A 90 -2.82 7.73 -7.33
C LEU A 90 -3.39 7.36 -8.69
N ASP A 91 -3.16 8.21 -9.69
CA ASP A 91 -3.56 7.97 -11.06
C ASP A 91 -2.63 6.97 -11.76
N ALA A 92 -3.17 6.24 -12.73
CA ALA A 92 -2.38 5.42 -13.64
C ALA A 92 -1.28 6.24 -14.35
N GLY A 93 -0.12 5.63 -14.60
CA GLY A 93 0.99 6.26 -15.33
C GLY A 93 1.98 7.03 -14.46
N ILE A 94 1.70 7.23 -13.17
CA ILE A 94 2.65 7.87 -12.25
C ILE A 94 3.91 7.01 -12.07
N ARG A 95 5.10 7.60 -12.25
CA ARG A 95 6.37 6.93 -11.98
C ARG A 95 6.58 6.76 -10.47
N ILE A 96 6.93 5.56 -10.06
CA ILE A 96 7.28 5.24 -8.66
C ILE A 96 8.76 5.59 -8.44
N PRO A 97 9.13 6.23 -7.31
CA PRO A 97 10.51 6.47 -6.95
C PRO A 97 11.37 5.19 -6.98
N ASP A 98 12.63 5.29 -7.40
CA ASP A 98 13.49 4.11 -7.64
C ASP A 98 13.82 3.33 -6.36
N ASP A 99 13.59 3.89 -5.17
CA ASP A 99 13.74 3.22 -3.88
C ASP A 99 12.45 2.55 -3.38
N LEU A 100 11.34 2.70 -4.11
CA LEU A 100 10.07 2.04 -3.87
C LEU A 100 9.73 1.09 -5.03
N ILE A 101 8.83 0.16 -4.75
CA ILE A 101 8.28 -0.77 -5.74
C ILE A 101 6.82 -1.03 -5.41
N LEU A 102 5.95 -1.01 -6.43
CA LEU A 102 4.58 -1.47 -6.26
C LEU A 102 4.51 -2.95 -6.60
N VAL A 103 3.93 -3.74 -5.71
CA VAL A 103 3.73 -5.18 -5.91
C VAL A 103 2.24 -5.44 -6.02
N HIS A 104 1.83 -6.04 -7.12
CA HIS A 104 0.54 -6.70 -7.24
C HIS A 104 0.65 -8.04 -6.56
N GLU A 105 -0.03 -8.15 -5.43
CA GLU A 105 -0.16 -9.39 -4.70
C GLU A 105 -1.39 -10.16 -5.22
N PHE A 106 -2.07 -10.93 -4.36
CA PHE A 106 -3.25 -11.71 -4.74
C PHE A 106 -4.48 -10.82 -4.99
N LYS A 107 -5.34 -11.22 -5.94
CA LYS A 107 -6.61 -10.55 -6.25
C LYS A 107 -6.41 -9.06 -6.58
N ASP A 108 -7.12 -8.17 -5.91
CA ASP A 108 -7.02 -6.72 -6.04
C ASP A 108 -6.00 -6.08 -5.09
N HIS A 109 -5.24 -6.87 -4.34
CA HIS A 109 -4.33 -6.33 -3.34
C HIS A 109 -3.00 -5.91 -3.98
N TYR A 110 -2.70 -4.62 -3.89
CA TYR A 110 -1.40 -4.06 -4.21
C TYR A 110 -0.71 -3.59 -2.94
N SER A 111 0.60 -3.46 -2.96
CA SER A 111 1.34 -2.82 -1.87
C SER A 111 2.56 -2.05 -2.36
N LEU A 112 2.74 -0.82 -1.88
CA LEU A 112 3.99 -0.06 -2.03
C LEU A 112 5.00 -0.55 -1.00
N GLN A 113 6.16 -0.98 -1.46
CA GLN A 113 7.19 -1.62 -0.65
C GLN A 113 8.55 -0.98 -0.86
N ALA A 114 9.48 -1.30 0.04
CA ALA A 114 10.88 -0.97 -0.11
C ALA A 114 11.50 -1.73 -1.30
N ARG A 115 12.25 -1.02 -2.15
CA ARG A 115 13.10 -1.63 -3.19
C ARG A 115 14.54 -1.86 -2.71
N ASN A 116 14.96 -1.15 -1.67
CA ASN A 116 16.26 -1.30 -1.02
C ASN A 116 16.08 -1.62 0.47
N ILE A 117 17.13 -2.11 1.13
CA ILE A 117 17.11 -2.25 2.59
C ILE A 117 17.04 -0.85 3.22
N MET A 118 16.11 -0.64 4.14
CA MET A 118 15.91 0.64 4.83
C MET A 118 15.23 0.47 6.18
N THR A 119 15.24 1.52 7.01
CA THR A 119 14.49 1.54 8.27
C THR A 119 12.98 1.62 8.03
N VAL A 120 12.18 1.35 9.06
CA VAL A 120 10.72 1.49 8.97
C VAL A 120 10.34 2.97 8.82
N GLU A 121 11.06 3.84 9.51
CA GLU A 121 10.94 5.29 9.47
C GLU A 121 11.20 5.83 8.07
N ASP A 122 12.28 5.39 7.42
CA ASP A 122 12.60 5.77 6.04
C ASP A 122 11.51 5.32 5.07
N LEU A 123 11.03 4.08 5.20
CA LEU A 123 9.97 3.57 4.34
C LEU A 123 8.68 4.38 4.51
N ASN A 124 8.28 4.64 5.76
CA ASN A 124 7.12 5.48 6.06
C ASN A 124 7.26 6.89 5.47
N ALA A 125 8.43 7.52 5.63
CA ALA A 125 8.71 8.85 5.11
C ALA A 125 8.68 8.89 3.58
N LYS A 126 9.31 7.90 2.91
CA LYS A 126 9.35 7.81 1.44
C LYS A 126 7.97 7.59 0.85
N ILE A 127 7.18 6.67 1.40
CA ILE A 127 5.81 6.43 0.94
C ILE A 127 4.94 7.67 1.20
N THR A 128 5.07 8.32 2.37
CA THR A 128 4.32 9.55 2.67
C THR A 128 4.63 10.64 1.66
N ARG A 129 5.92 10.93 1.41
CA ARG A 129 6.34 11.93 0.42
C ARG A 129 5.83 11.62 -0.98
N PHE A 130 5.89 10.36 -1.39
CA PHE A 130 5.37 9.94 -2.69
C PHE A 130 3.85 10.15 -2.81
N LEU A 131 3.08 9.74 -1.80
CA LEU A 131 1.62 9.92 -1.79
C LEU A 131 1.22 11.40 -1.74
N GLU A 132 1.92 12.23 -0.96
CA GLU A 132 1.63 13.65 -0.87
C GLU A 132 2.05 14.44 -2.12
N GLY A 133 3.14 14.03 -2.77
CA GLY A 133 3.68 14.71 -3.95
C GLY A 133 3.04 14.28 -5.28
N SER A 134 2.50 13.06 -5.35
CA SER A 134 1.94 12.50 -6.59
C SER A 134 0.46 12.11 -6.48
N GLY A 135 -0.10 12.07 -5.27
CA GLY A 135 -1.49 11.67 -5.04
C GLY A 135 -2.37 12.81 -4.57
N ARG A 136 -3.68 12.56 -4.62
CA ARG A 136 -4.71 13.43 -4.02
C ARG A 136 -5.26 12.76 -2.78
N CYS A 137 -5.19 13.45 -1.65
CA CYS A 137 -5.81 13.02 -0.40
C CYS A 137 -7.29 13.38 -0.42
N LEU A 138 -8.15 12.37 -0.41
CA LEU A 138 -9.61 12.53 -0.33
C LEU A 138 -10.09 12.16 1.06
N SER A 139 -11.03 12.92 1.60
CA SER A 139 -11.85 12.48 2.72
C SER A 139 -12.74 11.31 2.30
N LYS A 140 -13.33 10.62 3.29
CA LYS A 140 -14.30 9.54 3.03
C LYS A 140 -15.45 10.02 2.14
N ASP A 141 -16.02 11.18 2.45
CA ASP A 141 -17.21 11.69 1.76
C ASP A 141 -16.90 12.14 0.34
N GLU A 142 -15.72 12.75 0.12
CA GLU A 142 -15.25 13.08 -1.24
C GLU A 142 -15.04 11.81 -2.06
N TRP A 143 -14.37 10.80 -1.48
CA TRP A 143 -14.11 9.55 -2.20
C TRP A 143 -15.42 8.82 -2.55
N LEU A 144 -16.38 8.72 -1.63
CA LEU A 144 -17.68 8.09 -1.91
C LEU A 144 -18.52 8.87 -2.92
N ARG A 145 -18.35 10.20 -3.01
CA ARG A 145 -19.03 11.02 -4.01
C ARG A 145 -18.40 10.84 -5.40
N GLU A 146 -17.07 10.80 -5.47
CA GLU A 146 -16.33 10.65 -6.73
C GLU A 146 -16.36 9.20 -7.26
N TYR A 147 -16.41 8.22 -6.36
CA TYR A 147 -16.42 6.79 -6.66
C TYR A 147 -17.65 6.14 -6.01
N PRO A 148 -18.86 6.37 -6.53
CA PRO A 148 -20.11 5.89 -5.91
C PRO A 148 -20.29 4.36 -6.01
N GLU A 149 -19.65 3.72 -6.99
CA GLU A 149 -19.70 2.28 -7.20
C GLU A 149 -18.34 1.71 -7.62
N ALA A 150 -18.18 0.40 -7.49
CA ALA A 150 -16.97 -0.30 -7.92
C ALA A 150 -16.88 -0.32 -9.46
N THR A 151 -15.72 0.03 -9.99
CA THR A 151 -15.45 0.05 -11.44
C THR A 151 -14.51 -1.08 -11.87
N GLU A 152 -13.97 -1.85 -10.92
CA GLU A 152 -13.06 -2.96 -11.17
C GLU A 152 -13.45 -4.23 -10.40
N THR A 153 -12.99 -5.38 -10.89
CA THR A 153 -13.14 -6.70 -10.26
C THR A 153 -11.89 -7.12 -9.48
N GLU A 154 -12.04 -8.07 -8.56
CA GLU A 154 -10.92 -8.70 -7.82
C GLU A 154 -10.03 -9.61 -8.67
#